data_AF-A0A4S8NLL5-F1
#
_entry.id   AF-A0A4S8NLL5-F1
#
_cell.length_a   1.000
_cell.length_b   1.000
_cell.length_c   1.000
_cell.angle_alpha   90.00
_cell.angle_beta   90.00
_cell.angle_gamma   90.00
#
_symmetry.space_group_name_H-M   'P 1'
#
loop_
_entity.id
_entity.type
_entity.pdbx_description
1 polymer ?
#
loop_
_entity_poly.entity_id
_entity_poly.type
_entity_poly.pdbx_seq_one_letter_code
_entity_poly.pdbx_strand_id
1 'polypeptide(L)'
;MNSFARLLRTELARLLHRRAILLLAAAAIIVPTIIGVVLVIDTLPPSDAEIAEAERNVELDIANGYVKDNIEECIADPQGWAGYPSDLSDAEVEERCLADFTPTVDQYLYSPQLDLANERDAGTGIAVTLIVAMAMMLLGTTFTGHDWASGSVSNQLLFETRRHRVWAAKAIVVSGFALVLAAVVLSTYWLVLGAVARSRDRLGDGVLMDCLQMGWRAALLAGIAALLGFALTMLFRSTVATLGILFGIALAGGILLAALGVEGRWNPAYNVAAVITDGTTYYAEVECSPKEIEEMGGDYGYCTEEREVTLAQGVGFLGTAVVAAGAVSLLSFRRRDVP
;
A
#
# COMPACT_ATOMS: atom_id res chain seq x y z
N MET A 1 -8.11 -23.05 35.01
CA MET A 1 -7.80 -22.54 33.65
C MET A 1 -8.54 -23.37 32.60
N ASN A 2 -9.33 -22.74 31.73
CA ASN A 2 -10.05 -23.43 30.66
C ASN A 2 -9.10 -24.22 29.75
N SER A 3 -9.49 -25.45 29.37
CA SER A 3 -8.70 -26.33 28.50
C SER A 3 -8.36 -25.68 27.16
N PHE A 4 -9.25 -24.84 26.63
CA PHE A 4 -9.03 -24.07 25.41
C PHE A 4 -7.98 -22.96 25.58
N ALA A 5 -7.96 -22.28 26.74
CA ALA A 5 -6.94 -21.27 27.04
C ALA A 5 -5.53 -21.88 27.12
N ARG A 6 -5.40 -23.11 27.62
CA ARG A 6 -4.13 -23.86 27.56
C ARG A 6 -3.72 -24.13 26.11
N LEU A 7 -4.65 -24.54 25.26
CA LEU A 7 -4.40 -24.80 23.84
C LEU A 7 -3.92 -23.52 23.10
N LEU A 8 -4.56 -22.38 23.35
CA LEU A 8 -4.12 -21.09 22.81
C LEU A 8 -2.68 -20.75 23.23
N ARG A 9 -2.34 -20.91 24.51
CA ARG A 9 -0.97 -20.68 25.01
C ARG A 9 0.04 -21.62 24.35
N THR A 10 -0.32 -22.89 24.19
CA THR A 10 0.55 -23.87 23.50
C THR A 10 0.78 -23.48 22.05
N GLU A 11 -0.27 -23.16 21.29
CA GLU A 11 -0.11 -22.75 19.89
C GLU A 11 0.65 -21.44 19.75
N LEU A 12 0.47 -20.48 20.66
CA LEU A 12 1.27 -19.25 20.70
C LEU A 12 2.74 -19.55 20.96
N ALA A 13 3.05 -20.40 21.94
CA ALA A 13 4.43 -20.82 22.19
C ALA A 13 5.04 -21.50 20.95
N ARG A 14 4.28 -22.37 20.27
CA ARG A 14 4.71 -23.03 19.03
C ARG A 14 4.93 -22.02 17.89
N LEU A 15 4.13 -20.97 17.80
CA LEU A 15 4.30 -19.91 16.82
C LEU A 15 5.60 -19.13 17.09
N LEU A 16 5.80 -18.69 18.34
CA LEU A 16 6.95 -17.89 18.75
C LEU A 16 8.30 -18.63 18.69
N HIS A 17 8.31 -19.96 18.85
CA HIS A 17 9.56 -20.75 18.79
C HIS A 17 9.93 -21.21 17.38
N ARG A 18 9.13 -20.89 16.36
CA ARG A 18 9.43 -21.27 14.98
C ARG A 18 10.33 -20.24 14.32
N ARG A 19 11.54 -20.67 13.96
CA ARG A 19 12.52 -19.84 13.26
C ARG A 19 11.95 -19.19 11.99
N ALA A 20 11.24 -19.94 11.15
CA ALA A 20 10.64 -19.39 9.92
C ALA A 20 9.62 -18.27 10.22
N ILE A 21 8.83 -18.40 11.30
CA ILE A 21 7.87 -17.38 11.72
C ILE A 21 8.61 -16.14 12.24
N LEU A 22 9.65 -16.34 13.05
CA LEU A 22 10.47 -15.24 13.56
C LEU A 22 11.18 -14.48 12.44
N LEU A 23 11.66 -15.16 11.39
CA LEU A 23 12.27 -14.52 10.23
C LEU A 23 11.26 -13.69 9.44
N LEU A 24 10.05 -14.22 9.23
CA LEU A 24 8.96 -13.46 8.57
C LEU A 24 8.53 -12.26 9.40
N ALA A 25 8.42 -12.40 10.72
CA ALA A 25 8.12 -11.29 11.63
C ALA A 25 9.23 -10.24 11.63
N ALA A 26 10.50 -10.65 11.62
CA ALA A 26 11.63 -9.75 11.51
C ALA A 26 11.62 -8.99 10.18
N ALA A 27 11.39 -9.68 9.06
CA ALA A 27 11.27 -9.04 7.75
C ALA A 27 10.12 -8.02 7.70
N ALA A 28 8.97 -8.34 8.31
CA ALA A 28 7.82 -7.44 8.41
C ALA A 28 8.10 -6.18 9.25
N ILE A 29 9.12 -6.18 10.11
CA ILE A 29 9.57 -5.00 10.87
C ILE A 29 10.67 -4.26 10.09
N ILE A 30 11.67 -4.99 9.59
CA ILE A 30 12.85 -4.43 8.96
C ILE A 30 12.51 -3.69 7.67
N VAL A 31 11.66 -4.27 6.80
CA VAL A 31 11.36 -3.66 5.50
C VAL A 31 10.66 -2.30 5.64
N PRO A 32 9.56 -2.16 6.41
CA PRO A 32 8.96 -0.85 6.68
C PRO A 32 9.91 0.14 7.36
N THR A 33 10.78 -0.34 8.24
CA THR A 33 11.79 0.50 8.89
C THR A 33 12.78 1.07 7.88
N ILE A 34 13.29 0.25 6.96
CA ILE A 34 14.19 0.69 5.89
C ILE A 34 13.48 1.72 5.00
N ILE A 35 12.25 1.44 4.57
CA ILE A 35 11.47 2.37 3.73
C ILE A 35 11.28 3.71 4.43
N GLY A 36 10.90 3.70 5.72
CA GLY A 36 10.74 4.93 6.49
C GLY A 36 12.05 5.70 6.68
N VAL A 37 13.17 5.01 6.92
CA VAL A 37 14.49 5.65 7.03
C VAL A 37 14.92 6.27 5.70
N VAL A 38 14.76 5.56 4.58
CA VAL A 38 15.06 6.08 3.24
C VAL A 38 14.23 7.32 2.95
N LEU A 39 12.91 7.26 3.18
CA LEU A 39 12.03 8.42 3.01
C LEU A 39 12.45 9.63 3.85
N VAL A 40 12.86 9.41 5.12
CA VAL A 40 13.32 10.49 6.00
C VAL A 40 14.61 11.14 5.48
N ILE A 41 15.52 10.34 4.93
CA ILE A 41 16.79 10.79 4.34
C ILE A 41 16.52 11.55 3.04
N ASP A 42 15.71 11.00 2.14
CA ASP A 42 15.40 11.58 0.83
C ASP A 42 14.67 12.92 0.94
N THR A 43 14.03 13.17 2.08
CA THR A 43 13.28 14.41 2.38
C THR A 43 14.01 15.36 3.33
N LEU A 44 15.32 15.19 3.50
CA LEU A 44 16.13 16.10 4.29
C LEU A 44 16.13 17.50 3.65
N PRO A 45 16.02 18.57 4.47
CA PRO A 45 16.27 19.93 3.99
C PRO A 45 17.69 20.05 3.42
N PRO A 46 17.89 20.87 2.37
CA PRO A 46 19.22 21.16 1.86
C PRO A 46 20.15 21.69 2.94
N SER A 47 21.41 21.29 2.90
CA SER A 47 22.47 21.78 3.76
C SER A 47 22.95 23.17 3.33
N ASP A 48 23.59 23.90 4.25
CA ASP A 48 24.18 25.22 3.94
C ASP A 48 25.17 25.16 2.78
N ALA A 49 25.87 24.03 2.60
CA ALA A 49 26.79 23.82 1.48
C ALA A 49 26.07 23.68 0.14
N GLU A 50 24.95 22.97 0.11
CA GLU A 50 24.09 22.83 -1.08
C GLU A 50 23.41 24.15 -1.44
N ILE A 51 22.95 24.90 -0.44
CA ILE A 51 22.39 26.25 -0.65
C ILE A 51 23.47 27.17 -1.23
N ALA A 52 24.66 27.20 -0.64
CA ALA A 52 25.75 28.02 -1.15
C ALA A 52 26.21 27.58 -2.55
N GLU A 53 26.08 26.30 -2.90
CA GLU A 53 26.34 25.81 -4.25
C GLU A 53 25.27 26.24 -5.25
N ALA A 54 24.00 26.14 -4.86
CA ALA A 54 22.88 26.63 -5.65
C ALA A 54 22.98 28.15 -5.90
N GLU A 55 23.33 28.94 -4.88
CA GLU A 55 23.60 30.38 -5.02
C GLU A 55 24.72 30.68 -6.02
N ARG A 56 25.84 29.95 -5.97
CA ARG A 56 26.92 30.09 -6.95
C ARG A 56 26.48 29.75 -8.37
N ASN A 57 25.65 28.72 -8.54
CA ASN A 57 25.15 28.33 -9.86
C ASN A 57 24.20 29.39 -10.44
N VAL A 58 23.33 29.97 -9.61
CA VAL A 58 22.48 31.11 -9.98
C VAL A 58 23.34 32.31 -10.41
N GLU A 59 24.38 32.66 -9.64
CA GLU A 59 25.29 33.76 -9.98
C GLU A 59 26.02 33.52 -11.31
N LEU A 60 26.48 32.29 -11.57
CA LEU A 60 27.13 31.90 -12.81
C LEU A 60 26.19 32.01 -14.01
N ASP A 61 24.94 31.57 -13.88
CA ASP A 61 23.97 31.60 -14.98
C ASP A 61 23.50 33.02 -15.29
N ILE A 62 23.31 33.86 -14.26
CA ILE A 62 23.06 35.30 -14.46
C ILE A 62 24.25 35.96 -15.17
N ALA A 63 25.48 35.58 -14.81
CA ALA A 63 26.70 36.13 -15.43
C ALA A 63 26.92 35.65 -16.87
N ASN A 64 26.33 34.52 -17.29
CA ASN A 64 26.57 33.88 -18.58
C ASN A 64 25.90 34.60 -19.78
N GLY A 65 25.24 35.73 -19.57
CA GLY A 65 24.59 36.53 -20.64
C GLY A 65 23.31 35.88 -21.22
N TYR A 66 23.24 34.56 -21.25
CA TYR A 66 22.09 33.78 -21.72
C TYR A 66 20.77 34.13 -21.01
N VAL A 67 20.79 34.34 -19.69
CA VAL A 67 19.61 34.77 -18.92
C VAL A 67 19.11 36.13 -19.41
N LYS A 68 20.02 37.07 -19.65
CA LYS A 68 19.69 38.40 -20.15
C LYS A 68 19.10 38.33 -21.56
N ASP A 69 19.70 37.53 -22.44
CA ASP A 69 19.24 37.34 -23.81
C ASP A 69 17.81 36.76 -23.85
N ASN A 70 17.49 35.77 -23.01
CA ASN A 70 16.14 35.20 -22.91
C ASN A 70 15.10 36.22 -22.40
N ILE A 71 15.47 37.04 -21.40
CA ILE A 71 14.57 38.09 -20.90
C ILE A 71 14.28 39.12 -22.01
N GLU A 72 15.32 39.56 -22.73
CA GLU A 72 15.16 40.50 -23.85
C GLU A 72 14.32 39.90 -25.00
N GLU A 73 14.51 38.62 -25.32
CA GLU A 73 13.71 37.91 -26.32
C GLU A 73 12.25 37.74 -25.89
N CYS A 74 11.98 37.43 -24.62
CA CYS A 74 10.64 37.36 -24.05
C CYS A 74 9.90 38.70 -24.12
N ILE A 75 10.57 39.80 -23.77
CA ILE A 75 9.99 41.15 -23.85
C ILE A 75 9.72 41.55 -25.31
N ALA A 76 10.58 41.14 -26.24
CA ALA A 76 10.44 41.47 -27.66
C ALA A 76 9.31 40.70 -28.37
N ASP A 77 9.09 39.43 -28.03
CA ASP A 77 8.02 38.59 -28.58
C ASP A 77 7.37 37.67 -27.52
N PRO A 78 6.52 38.20 -26.63
CA PRO A 78 5.91 37.41 -25.55
C PRO A 78 4.96 36.34 -26.08
N GLN A 79 4.36 36.53 -27.26
CA GLN A 79 3.42 35.58 -27.87
C GLN A 79 4.14 34.35 -28.47
N GLY A 80 5.45 34.43 -28.68
CA GLY A 80 6.29 33.28 -29.04
C GLY A 80 6.47 32.27 -27.90
N TRP A 81 6.17 32.66 -26.66
CA TRP A 81 6.32 31.84 -25.46
C TRP A 81 4.98 31.29 -24.96
N ALA A 82 4.93 29.99 -24.67
CA ALA A 82 3.69 29.32 -24.28
C ALA A 82 3.17 29.84 -22.93
N GLY A 83 1.90 30.24 -22.87
CA GLY A 83 1.22 30.64 -21.63
C GLY A 83 1.26 32.14 -21.30
N TYR A 84 1.61 32.99 -22.27
CA TYR A 84 1.51 34.45 -22.17
C TYR A 84 0.17 34.96 -22.73
N PRO A 85 -0.72 35.52 -21.88
CA PRO A 85 -1.95 36.17 -22.33
C PRO A 85 -1.66 37.34 -23.28
N SER A 86 -2.55 37.58 -24.24
CA SER A 86 -2.41 38.64 -25.25
C SER A 86 -2.88 40.01 -24.78
N ASP A 87 -3.43 40.10 -23.57
CA ASP A 87 -4.01 41.31 -22.96
C ASP A 87 -3.13 41.93 -21.86
N LEU A 88 -1.92 41.40 -21.64
CA LEU A 88 -0.96 41.98 -20.70
C LEU A 88 -0.44 43.33 -21.20
N SER A 89 -0.27 44.29 -20.29
CA SER A 89 0.45 45.53 -20.54
C SER A 89 1.96 45.30 -20.60
N ASP A 90 2.69 46.21 -21.24
CA ASP A 90 4.16 46.13 -21.37
C ASP A 90 4.87 45.95 -20.01
N ALA A 91 4.36 46.60 -18.96
CA ALA A 91 4.92 46.47 -17.60
C ALA A 91 4.66 45.09 -16.98
N GLU A 92 3.49 44.49 -17.23
CA GLU A 92 3.14 43.15 -16.76
C GLU A 92 3.90 42.06 -17.52
N VAL A 93 4.19 42.30 -18.80
CA VAL A 93 5.07 41.44 -19.62
C VAL A 93 6.49 41.46 -19.07
N GLU A 94 7.05 42.64 -18.82
CA GLU A 94 8.41 42.79 -18.27
C GLU A 94 8.54 42.09 -16.90
N GLU A 95 7.60 42.33 -15.98
CA GLU A 95 7.59 41.69 -14.66
C GLU A 95 7.53 40.16 -14.77
N ARG A 96 6.69 39.64 -15.66
CA ARG A 96 6.54 38.19 -15.83
C ARG A 96 7.73 37.54 -16.52
N CYS A 97 8.30 38.17 -17.55
CA CYS A 97 9.54 37.70 -18.18
C CYS A 97 10.68 37.67 -17.15
N LEU A 98 10.80 38.69 -16.29
CA LEU A 98 11.78 38.68 -15.21
C LEU A 98 11.53 37.53 -14.22
N ALA A 99 10.28 37.29 -13.83
CA ALA A 99 9.94 36.22 -12.90
C ALA A 99 10.16 34.81 -13.47
N ASP A 100 9.83 34.59 -14.75
CA ASP A 100 9.91 33.28 -15.40
C ASP A 100 11.36 32.89 -15.75
N PHE A 101 12.19 33.86 -16.17
CA PHE A 101 13.54 33.59 -16.69
C PHE A 101 14.67 33.90 -15.72
N THR A 102 14.44 34.64 -14.63
CA THR A 102 15.47 34.83 -13.61
C THR A 102 15.66 33.53 -12.84
N PRO A 103 16.86 32.91 -12.87
CA PRO A 103 17.12 31.70 -12.11
C PRO A 103 16.99 31.99 -10.61
N THR A 104 16.31 31.09 -9.90
CA THR A 104 16.13 31.15 -8.45
C THR A 104 16.87 30.01 -7.78
N VAL A 105 17.32 30.22 -6.54
CA VAL A 105 18.04 29.19 -5.76
C VAL A 105 17.23 27.89 -5.67
N ASP A 106 15.91 27.99 -5.53
CA ASP A 106 15.00 26.85 -5.43
C ASP A 106 15.01 25.96 -6.68
N GLN A 107 15.28 26.51 -7.88
CA GLN A 107 15.37 25.71 -9.11
C GLN A 107 16.61 24.79 -9.13
N TYR A 108 17.66 25.14 -8.40
CA TYR A 108 18.88 24.33 -8.27
C TYR A 108 18.85 23.44 -7.02
N LEU A 109 17.84 23.59 -6.16
CA LEU A 109 17.62 22.77 -4.98
C LEU A 109 16.51 21.74 -5.24
N TYR A 110 16.90 20.51 -5.55
CA TYR A 110 15.95 19.40 -5.57
C TYR A 110 15.84 18.78 -4.18
N SER A 111 14.82 19.17 -3.40
CA SER A 111 14.51 18.56 -2.11
C SER A 111 13.02 18.22 -2.02
N PRO A 112 12.62 16.96 -2.30
CA PRO A 112 11.25 16.55 -2.11
C PRO A 112 10.88 16.71 -0.64
N GLN A 113 9.77 17.40 -0.37
CA GLN A 113 9.36 17.69 0.99
C GLN A 113 8.57 16.51 1.55
N LEU A 114 8.78 16.20 2.84
CA LEU A 114 8.00 15.16 3.52
C LEU A 114 6.54 15.62 3.67
N ASP A 115 5.64 15.00 2.91
CA ASP A 115 4.19 15.20 2.97
C ASP A 115 3.48 13.90 3.36
N LEU A 116 3.01 13.81 4.60
CA LEU A 116 2.34 12.60 5.11
C LEU A 116 1.03 12.28 4.38
N ALA A 117 0.30 13.28 3.88
CA ALA A 117 -0.96 13.04 3.18
C ALA A 117 -0.67 12.38 1.83
N ASN A 118 0.32 12.90 1.09
CA ASN A 118 0.78 12.26 -0.13
C ASN A 118 1.35 10.85 0.11
N GLU A 119 2.15 10.68 1.17
CA GLU A 119 2.69 9.36 1.53
C GLU A 119 1.62 8.34 1.91
N ARG A 120 0.48 8.79 2.45
CA ARG A 120 -0.70 7.97 2.76
C ARG A 120 -1.44 7.56 1.48
N ASP A 121 -1.71 8.52 0.59
CA ASP A 121 -2.65 8.34 -0.52
C ASP A 121 -2.00 7.82 -1.81
N ALA A 122 -0.73 8.14 -2.04
CA ALA A 122 -0.03 7.79 -3.28
C ALA A 122 1.42 7.30 -3.06
N GLY A 123 1.98 7.49 -1.87
CA GLY A 123 3.37 7.16 -1.58
C GLY A 123 3.60 5.84 -0.85
N THR A 124 4.58 5.86 0.04
CA THR A 124 5.13 4.67 0.72
C THR A 124 4.14 3.96 1.64
N GLY A 125 3.12 4.64 2.15
CA GLY A 125 2.12 4.08 3.06
C GLY A 125 1.35 2.90 2.48
N ILE A 126 1.01 2.96 1.19
CA ILE A 126 0.38 1.86 0.45
C ILE A 126 1.34 0.68 0.33
N ALA A 127 2.58 0.92 -0.12
CA ALA A 127 3.58 -0.11 -0.31
C ALA A 127 3.89 -0.86 1.00
N VAL A 128 4.10 -0.12 2.10
CA VAL A 128 4.35 -0.68 3.43
C VAL A 128 3.17 -1.53 3.90
N THR A 129 1.94 -1.05 3.71
CA THR A 129 0.72 -1.80 4.05
C THR A 129 0.64 -3.13 3.32
N LEU A 130 0.86 -3.13 1.99
CA LEU A 130 0.79 -4.33 1.16
C LEU A 130 1.89 -5.33 1.54
N ILE A 131 3.12 -4.86 1.79
CA ILE A 131 4.24 -5.70 2.22
C ILE A 131 3.94 -6.36 3.56
N VAL A 132 3.44 -5.61 4.54
CA VAL A 132 3.09 -6.15 5.87
C VAL A 132 1.94 -7.15 5.76
N ALA A 133 0.89 -6.86 4.99
CA ALA A 133 -0.23 -7.78 4.78
C ALA A 133 0.23 -9.08 4.10
N MET A 134 1.09 -8.99 3.08
CA MET A 134 1.68 -10.14 2.41
C MET A 134 2.56 -10.97 3.36
N ALA A 135 3.40 -10.33 4.16
CA ALA A 135 4.22 -11.01 5.16
C ALA A 135 3.36 -11.75 6.19
N MET A 136 2.25 -11.17 6.64
CA MET A 136 1.32 -11.80 7.57
C MET A 136 0.57 -12.98 6.94
N MET A 137 0.19 -12.87 5.65
CA MET A 137 -0.34 -13.99 4.89
C MET A 137 0.65 -15.14 4.79
N LEU A 138 1.91 -14.85 4.44
CA LEU A 138 3.00 -15.83 4.39
C LEU A 138 3.23 -16.48 5.76
N LEU A 139 3.15 -15.72 6.84
CA LEU A 139 3.24 -16.23 8.21
C LEU A 139 2.10 -17.22 8.51
N GLY A 140 0.86 -16.87 8.12
CA GLY A 140 -0.31 -17.75 8.19
C GLY A 140 -0.13 -19.07 7.47
N THR A 141 0.34 -19.02 6.21
CA THR A 141 0.61 -20.22 5.42
C THR A 141 1.73 -21.07 6.05
N THR A 142 2.82 -20.44 6.46
CA THR A 142 4.03 -21.09 6.98
C THR A 142 3.76 -21.81 8.30
N PHE A 143 2.99 -21.18 9.19
CA PHE A 143 2.68 -21.73 10.51
C PHE A 143 2.05 -23.12 10.40
N THR A 144 1.14 -23.29 9.46
CA THR A 144 0.39 -24.54 9.31
C THR A 144 0.98 -25.49 8.29
N GLY A 145 1.54 -24.97 7.21
CA GLY A 145 2.16 -25.81 6.20
C GLY A 145 3.32 -26.63 6.75
N HIS A 146 4.11 -26.05 7.67
CA HIS A 146 5.14 -26.81 8.38
C HIS A 146 4.55 -27.91 9.29
N ASP A 147 3.38 -27.69 9.89
CA ASP A 147 2.71 -28.74 10.69
C ASP A 147 2.32 -29.94 9.83
N TRP A 148 1.86 -29.70 8.60
CA TRP A 148 1.56 -30.76 7.64
C TRP A 148 2.83 -31.45 7.13
N ALA A 149 3.84 -30.69 6.72
CA ALA A 149 5.08 -31.23 6.19
C ALA A 149 5.85 -32.12 7.18
N SER A 150 5.76 -31.82 8.48
CA SER A 150 6.42 -32.58 9.54
C SER A 150 5.57 -33.71 10.15
N GLY A 151 4.31 -33.87 9.76
CA GLY A 151 3.38 -34.82 10.40
C GLY A 151 2.96 -34.44 11.83
N SER A 152 3.33 -33.23 12.29
CA SER A 152 3.05 -32.72 13.63
C SER A 152 1.56 -32.63 13.95
N VAL A 153 0.70 -32.46 12.92
CA VAL A 153 -0.77 -32.44 13.08
C VAL A 153 -1.28 -33.74 13.70
N SER A 154 -0.78 -34.89 13.26
CA SER A 154 -1.23 -36.21 13.75
C SER A 154 -0.93 -36.36 15.25
N ASN A 155 0.27 -35.93 15.68
CA ASN A 155 0.65 -35.94 17.09
C ASN A 155 -0.22 -35.01 17.95
N GLN A 156 -0.58 -33.82 17.45
CA GLN A 156 -1.45 -32.89 18.19
C GLN A 156 -2.85 -33.48 18.42
N LEU A 157 -3.38 -34.22 17.44
CA LEU A 157 -4.71 -34.81 17.53
C LEU A 157 -4.79 -36.01 18.48
N LEU A 158 -3.66 -36.60 18.87
CA LEU A 158 -3.61 -37.59 19.96
C LEU A 158 -3.92 -36.94 21.32
N PHE A 159 -3.46 -35.70 21.53
CA PHE A 159 -3.67 -34.97 22.78
C PHE A 159 -4.98 -34.17 22.81
N GLU A 160 -5.40 -33.59 21.68
CA GLU A 160 -6.70 -32.91 21.55
C GLU A 160 -7.45 -33.44 20.33
N THR A 161 -8.33 -34.43 20.58
CA THR A 161 -9.10 -35.13 19.54
C THR A 161 -10.14 -34.24 18.84
N ARG A 162 -10.55 -33.14 19.49
CA ARG A 162 -11.54 -32.20 18.93
C ARG A 162 -10.89 -31.27 17.91
N ARG A 163 -10.81 -31.74 16.67
CA ARG A 163 -10.20 -31.04 15.52
C ARG A 163 -10.63 -29.57 15.38
N HIS A 164 -11.92 -29.27 15.58
CA HIS A 164 -12.41 -27.88 15.49
C HIS A 164 -11.78 -26.94 16.52
N ARG A 165 -11.44 -27.43 17.72
CA ARG A 165 -10.74 -26.64 18.74
C ARG A 165 -9.30 -26.37 18.35
N VAL A 166 -8.61 -27.36 17.76
CA VAL A 166 -7.24 -27.19 17.24
C VAL A 166 -7.22 -26.18 16.10
N TRP A 167 -8.15 -26.31 15.15
CA TRP A 167 -8.29 -25.35 14.05
C TRP A 167 -8.56 -23.93 14.57
N ALA A 168 -9.53 -23.77 15.47
CA ALA A 168 -9.90 -22.47 16.02
C ALA A 168 -8.76 -21.84 16.84
N ALA A 169 -8.06 -22.63 17.66
CA ALA A 169 -6.94 -22.13 18.45
C ALA A 169 -5.81 -21.62 17.55
N LYS A 170 -5.44 -22.37 16.50
CA LYS A 170 -4.43 -21.93 15.54
C LYS A 170 -4.87 -20.69 14.77
N ALA A 171 -6.12 -20.67 14.29
CA ALA A 171 -6.70 -19.53 13.59
C ALA A 171 -6.61 -18.26 14.44
N ILE A 172 -7.08 -18.32 15.70
CA ILE A 172 -7.04 -17.18 16.65
C ILE A 172 -5.61 -16.74 16.96
N VAL A 173 -4.71 -17.70 17.20
CA VAL A 173 -3.30 -17.37 17.51
C VAL A 173 -2.61 -16.70 16.33
N VAL A 174 -2.77 -17.24 15.11
CA VAL A 174 -2.06 -16.72 13.95
C VAL A 174 -2.62 -15.39 13.48
N SER A 175 -3.95 -15.23 13.45
CA SER A 175 -4.58 -13.96 13.06
C SER A 175 -4.41 -12.90 14.14
N GLY A 176 -4.50 -13.27 15.42
CA GLY A 176 -4.28 -12.35 16.54
C GLY A 176 -2.83 -11.88 16.63
N PHE A 177 -1.86 -12.78 16.47
CA PHE A 177 -0.45 -12.40 16.40
C PHE A 177 -0.17 -11.46 15.22
N ALA A 178 -0.68 -11.81 14.03
CA ALA A 178 -0.52 -10.99 12.83
C ALA A 178 -1.14 -9.60 12.98
N LEU A 179 -2.35 -9.51 13.54
CA LEU A 179 -3.05 -8.26 13.82
C LEU A 179 -2.23 -7.37 14.76
N VAL A 180 -1.78 -7.92 15.89
CA VAL A 180 -1.02 -7.15 16.90
C VAL A 180 0.32 -6.68 16.32
N LEU A 181 1.04 -7.58 15.64
CA LEU A 181 2.33 -7.23 15.02
C LEU A 181 2.16 -6.15 13.95
N ALA A 182 1.19 -6.30 13.04
CA ALA A 182 0.92 -5.32 12.00
C ALA A 182 0.47 -3.97 12.60
N ALA A 183 -0.39 -3.98 13.63
CA ALA A 183 -0.81 -2.77 14.32
C ALA A 183 0.37 -2.03 14.95
N VAL A 184 1.29 -2.75 15.60
CA VAL A 184 2.51 -2.16 16.19
C VAL A 184 3.41 -1.60 15.10
N VAL A 185 3.70 -2.37 14.04
CA VAL A 185 4.59 -1.94 12.95
C VAL A 185 4.04 -0.71 12.24
N LEU A 186 2.78 -0.74 11.80
CA LEU A 186 2.16 0.35 11.05
C LEU A 186 1.94 1.59 11.92
N SER A 187 1.56 1.42 13.19
CA SER A 187 1.47 2.58 14.10
C SER A 187 2.84 3.19 14.35
N THR A 188 3.88 2.37 14.55
CA THR A 188 5.25 2.86 14.75
C THR A 188 5.75 3.60 13.50
N TYR A 189 5.51 3.05 12.31
CA TYR A 189 5.85 3.69 11.03
C TYR A 189 5.29 5.11 10.95
N TRP A 190 3.97 5.27 11.14
CA TRP A 190 3.32 6.58 11.06
C TRP A 190 3.70 7.51 12.21
N LEU A 191 3.88 6.99 13.44
CA LEU A 191 4.32 7.81 14.57
C LEU A 191 5.74 8.37 14.36
N VAL A 192 6.64 7.57 13.79
CA VAL A 192 8.00 8.03 13.47
C VAL A 192 7.96 9.09 12.37
N LEU A 193 7.26 8.85 11.26
CA LEU A 193 7.12 9.85 10.20
C LEU A 193 6.41 11.12 10.69
N GLY A 194 5.38 10.99 11.53
CA GLY A 194 4.69 12.12 12.14
C GLY A 194 5.58 12.91 13.09
N ALA A 195 6.47 12.25 13.84
CA ALA A 195 7.46 12.93 14.67
C ALA A 195 8.47 13.71 13.81
N VAL A 196 8.94 13.12 12.71
CA VAL A 196 9.85 13.79 11.77
C VAL A 196 9.16 14.98 11.11
N ALA A 197 7.95 14.81 10.58
CA ALA A 197 7.19 15.89 9.96
C ALA A 197 6.90 17.03 10.95
N ARG A 198 6.56 16.71 12.20
CA ARG A 198 6.40 17.72 13.26
C ARG A 198 7.70 18.47 13.55
N SER A 199 8.83 17.78 13.60
CA SER A 199 10.13 18.41 13.82
C SER A 199 10.57 19.34 12.67
N ARG A 200 9.93 19.21 11.51
CA ARG A 200 10.17 20.02 10.31
C ARG A 200 9.04 21.03 10.05
N ASP A 201 8.11 21.21 10.99
CA ASP A 201 6.92 22.06 10.87
C ASP A 201 6.06 21.74 9.63
N ARG A 202 6.03 20.47 9.22
CA ARG A 202 5.27 19.97 8.05
C ARG A 202 4.07 19.11 8.43
N LEU A 203 3.78 18.98 9.71
CA LEU A 203 2.65 18.17 10.15
C LEU A 203 1.37 19.01 10.11
N GLY A 204 0.54 18.78 9.10
CA GLY A 204 -0.82 19.32 9.05
C GLY A 204 -1.72 18.77 10.15
N ASP A 205 -2.77 19.53 10.48
CA ASP A 205 -3.77 19.15 11.47
C ASP A 205 -4.52 17.89 11.04
N GLY A 206 -4.71 16.95 11.96
CA GLY A 206 -5.46 15.70 11.71
C GLY A 206 -4.73 14.64 10.86
N VAL A 207 -3.76 15.04 10.02
CA VAL A 207 -3.08 14.15 9.06
C VAL A 207 -2.49 12.89 9.72
N LEU A 208 -1.79 13.04 10.86
CA LEU A 208 -1.24 11.88 11.57
C LEU A 208 -2.33 10.90 12.04
N MET A 209 -3.49 11.41 12.47
CA MET A 209 -4.59 10.55 12.89
C MET A 209 -5.15 9.78 11.70
N ASP A 210 -5.31 10.42 10.54
CA ASP A 210 -5.78 9.76 9.33
C ASP A 210 -4.81 8.65 8.88
N CYS A 211 -3.50 8.93 8.92
CA CYS A 211 -2.44 7.94 8.68
C CYS A 211 -2.54 6.74 9.66
N LEU A 212 -2.75 7.00 10.96
CA LEU A 212 -2.93 5.94 11.95
C LEU A 212 -4.19 5.11 11.70
N GLN A 213 -5.30 5.76 11.33
CA GLN A 213 -6.53 5.04 11.00
C GLN A 213 -6.36 4.15 9.77
N MET A 214 -5.68 4.62 8.72
CA MET A 214 -5.26 3.79 7.57
C MET A 214 -4.42 2.60 8.06
N GLY A 215 -3.43 2.85 8.92
CA GLY A 215 -2.59 1.83 9.53
C GLY A 215 -3.37 0.78 10.33
N TRP A 216 -4.44 1.16 11.04
CA TRP A 216 -5.29 0.22 11.79
C TRP A 216 -6.21 -0.61 10.89
N ARG A 217 -6.78 -0.01 9.84
CA ARG A 217 -7.53 -0.74 8.80
C ARG A 217 -6.62 -1.76 8.10
N ALA A 218 -5.41 -1.33 7.74
CA ALA A 218 -4.36 -2.17 7.19
C ALA A 218 -3.93 -3.31 8.13
N ALA A 219 -3.81 -3.05 9.43
CA ALA A 219 -3.49 -4.08 10.43
C ALA A 219 -4.60 -5.14 10.55
N LEU A 220 -5.87 -4.70 10.51
CA LEU A 220 -7.02 -5.62 10.45
C LEU A 220 -6.96 -6.50 9.21
N LEU A 221 -6.71 -5.89 8.04
CA LEU A 221 -6.53 -6.61 6.78
C LEU A 221 -5.38 -7.62 6.86
N ALA A 222 -4.24 -7.26 7.46
CA ALA A 222 -3.10 -8.16 7.62
C ALA A 222 -3.42 -9.38 8.51
N GLY A 223 -4.17 -9.18 9.59
CA GLY A 223 -4.69 -10.29 10.42
C GLY A 223 -5.65 -11.21 9.66
N ILE A 224 -6.50 -10.64 8.81
CA ILE A 224 -7.40 -11.38 7.92
C ILE A 224 -6.62 -12.14 6.84
N ALA A 225 -5.58 -11.53 6.27
CA ALA A 225 -4.71 -12.17 5.28
C ALA A 225 -3.95 -13.37 5.88
N ALA A 226 -3.47 -13.25 7.12
CA ALA A 226 -2.91 -14.38 7.86
C ALA A 226 -3.92 -15.52 8.05
N LEU A 227 -5.17 -15.18 8.39
CA LEU A 227 -6.25 -16.16 8.52
C LEU A 227 -6.57 -16.85 7.18
N LEU A 228 -6.60 -16.10 6.09
CA LEU A 228 -6.84 -16.64 4.74
C LEU A 228 -5.71 -17.60 4.34
N GLY A 229 -4.45 -17.17 4.48
CA GLY A 229 -3.28 -18.02 4.21
C GLY A 229 -3.28 -19.29 5.06
N PHE A 230 -3.63 -19.17 6.34
CA PHE A 230 -3.84 -20.31 7.25
C PHE A 230 -4.94 -21.26 6.74
N ALA A 231 -6.12 -20.72 6.42
CA ALA A 231 -7.29 -21.51 6.05
C ALA A 231 -7.06 -22.28 4.74
N LEU A 232 -6.50 -21.61 3.72
CA LEU A 232 -6.15 -22.24 2.45
C LEU A 232 -5.06 -23.31 2.64
N THR A 233 -4.05 -23.05 3.46
CA THR A 233 -3.01 -24.05 3.74
C THR A 233 -3.57 -25.26 4.48
N MET A 234 -4.52 -25.07 5.40
CA MET A 234 -5.24 -26.17 6.04
C MET A 234 -6.10 -26.96 5.05
N LEU A 235 -6.69 -26.29 4.06
CA LEU A 235 -7.52 -26.92 3.03
C LEU A 235 -6.69 -27.78 2.06
N PHE A 236 -5.59 -27.23 1.56
CA PHE A 236 -4.72 -27.88 0.57
C PHE A 236 -3.63 -28.76 1.19
N ARG A 237 -3.31 -28.58 2.47
CA ARG A 237 -2.22 -29.27 3.19
C ARG A 237 -0.85 -29.04 2.54
N SER A 238 -0.68 -27.92 1.83
CA SER A 238 0.54 -27.57 1.13
C SER A 238 0.72 -26.05 1.11
N THR A 239 1.90 -25.58 1.54
CA THR A 239 2.30 -24.17 1.39
C THR A 239 2.39 -23.82 -0.09
N VAL A 240 3.07 -24.66 -0.89
CA VAL A 240 3.31 -24.43 -2.31
C VAL A 240 2.00 -24.29 -3.08
N ALA A 241 1.03 -25.17 -2.84
CA ALA A 241 -0.27 -25.09 -3.50
C ALA A 241 -1.01 -23.80 -3.12
N THR A 242 -0.96 -23.42 -1.85
CA THR A 242 -1.62 -22.20 -1.35
C THR A 242 -1.00 -20.95 -1.95
N LEU A 243 0.33 -20.85 -1.95
CA LEU A 243 1.04 -19.72 -2.53
C LEU A 243 0.85 -19.64 -4.04
N GLY A 244 0.86 -20.77 -4.76
CA GLY A 244 0.62 -20.80 -6.20
C GLY A 244 -0.77 -20.29 -6.58
N ILE A 245 -1.80 -20.68 -5.82
CA ILE A 245 -3.18 -20.19 -6.05
C ILE A 245 -3.29 -18.69 -5.74
N LEU A 246 -2.79 -18.26 -4.58
CA LEU A 246 -2.83 -16.85 -4.18
C LEU A 246 -2.07 -15.96 -5.18
N PHE A 247 -0.89 -16.40 -5.61
CA PHE A 247 -0.09 -15.71 -6.61
C PHE A 247 -0.80 -15.67 -7.97
N GLY A 248 -1.39 -16.78 -8.40
CA GLY A 248 -2.19 -16.83 -9.63
C GLY A 248 -3.37 -15.86 -9.60
N ILE A 249 -4.09 -15.77 -8.47
CA ILE A 249 -5.19 -14.81 -8.29
C ILE A 249 -4.65 -13.37 -8.29
N ALA A 250 -3.57 -13.08 -7.59
CA ALA A 250 -3.02 -11.73 -7.50
C ALA A 250 -2.50 -11.21 -8.85
N LEU A 251 -1.79 -12.06 -9.61
CA LEU A 251 -1.17 -11.66 -10.87
C LEU A 251 -2.14 -11.72 -12.05
N ALA A 252 -2.87 -12.84 -12.19
CA ALA A 252 -3.73 -13.07 -13.33
C ALA A 252 -5.18 -12.66 -13.08
N GLY A 253 -5.61 -12.46 -11.83
CA GLY A 253 -7.00 -12.17 -11.50
C GLY A 253 -7.51 -10.90 -12.18
N GLY A 254 -6.80 -9.77 -12.04
CA GLY A 254 -7.21 -8.52 -12.68
C GLY A 254 -7.26 -8.62 -14.21
N ILE A 255 -6.23 -9.22 -14.82
CA ILE A 255 -6.13 -9.40 -16.27
C ILE A 255 -7.23 -10.32 -16.79
N LEU A 256 -7.47 -11.45 -16.13
CA LEU A 256 -8.51 -12.40 -16.50
C LEU A 256 -9.90 -11.80 -16.34
N LEU A 257 -10.15 -11.05 -15.25
CA LEU A 257 -11.43 -10.37 -15.04
C LEU A 257 -11.66 -9.31 -16.13
N ALA A 258 -10.64 -8.50 -16.46
CA ALA A 258 -10.71 -7.53 -17.55
C ALA A 258 -10.96 -8.21 -18.90
N ALA A 259 -10.22 -9.27 -19.23
CA ALA A 259 -10.37 -10.03 -20.47
C ALA A 259 -11.75 -10.71 -20.60
N LEU A 260 -12.39 -11.04 -19.49
CA LEU A 260 -13.74 -11.58 -19.44
C LEU A 260 -14.84 -10.50 -19.40
N GLY A 261 -14.48 -9.21 -19.47
CA GLY A 261 -15.43 -8.10 -19.38
C GLY A 261 -16.09 -8.00 -18.01
N VAL A 262 -15.47 -8.54 -16.96
CA VAL A 262 -16.00 -8.46 -15.60
C VAL A 262 -15.72 -7.07 -15.03
N GLU A 263 -16.74 -6.45 -14.46
CA GLU A 263 -16.63 -5.12 -13.88
C GLU A 263 -15.48 -5.01 -12.85
N GLY A 264 -14.74 -3.90 -12.94
CA GLY A 264 -13.60 -3.63 -12.06
C GLY A 264 -13.91 -3.73 -10.56
N ARG A 265 -15.16 -3.50 -10.12
CA ARG A 265 -15.57 -3.68 -8.71
C ARG A 265 -15.31 -5.07 -8.14
N TRP A 266 -15.11 -6.09 -8.97
CA TRP A 266 -14.76 -7.46 -8.55
C TRP A 266 -13.26 -7.73 -8.52
N ASN A 267 -12.44 -6.74 -8.92
CA ASN A 267 -11.00 -6.84 -8.87
C ASN A 267 -10.52 -6.89 -7.40
N PRO A 268 -9.78 -7.93 -6.99
CA PRO A 268 -9.27 -8.04 -5.63
C PRO A 268 -8.41 -6.84 -5.20
N ALA A 269 -7.67 -6.23 -6.12
CA ALA A 269 -6.81 -5.09 -5.82
C ALA A 269 -7.62 -3.86 -5.38
N TYR A 270 -8.70 -3.52 -6.11
CA TYR A 270 -9.56 -2.38 -5.76
C TYR A 270 -10.32 -2.62 -4.45
N ASN A 271 -10.75 -3.85 -4.18
CA ASN A 271 -11.41 -4.17 -2.90
C ASN A 271 -10.44 -4.09 -1.71
N VAL A 272 -9.17 -4.46 -1.90
CA VAL A 272 -8.13 -4.28 -0.88
C VAL A 272 -7.84 -2.79 -0.65
N ALA A 273 -7.67 -2.01 -1.73
CA ALA A 273 -7.47 -0.57 -1.65
C ALA A 273 -8.62 0.10 -0.92
N ALA A 274 -9.87 -0.17 -1.31
CA ALA A 274 -11.07 0.36 -0.65
C ALA A 274 -11.11 0.11 0.87
N VAL A 275 -10.59 -1.02 1.35
CA VAL A 275 -10.52 -1.29 2.80
C VAL A 275 -9.44 -0.47 3.49
N ILE A 276 -8.29 -0.26 2.83
CA ILE A 276 -7.15 0.45 3.41
C ILE A 276 -7.42 1.96 3.44
N THR A 277 -7.91 2.51 2.33
CA THR A 277 -8.07 3.96 2.09
C THR A 277 -9.46 4.49 2.43
N ASP A 278 -10.35 3.66 2.97
CA ASP A 278 -11.74 4.01 3.28
C ASP A 278 -12.57 4.39 2.04
N GLY A 279 -12.49 3.54 1.02
CA GLY A 279 -13.01 3.79 -0.33
C GLY A 279 -11.88 4.06 -1.33
N THR A 280 -12.11 3.71 -2.59
CA THR A 280 -11.16 4.01 -3.68
C THR A 280 -11.93 4.22 -4.98
N THR A 281 -11.34 4.92 -5.93
CA THR A 281 -11.88 5.08 -7.27
C THR A 281 -11.02 4.35 -8.29
N TYR A 282 -11.65 3.97 -9.41
CA TYR A 282 -10.96 3.37 -10.55
C TYR A 282 -11.62 3.84 -11.84
N TYR A 283 -10.84 3.94 -12.90
CA TYR A 283 -11.35 4.26 -14.23
C TYR A 283 -11.84 2.99 -14.92
N ALA A 284 -13.09 3.01 -15.37
CA ALA A 284 -13.72 1.94 -16.14
C ALA A 284 -13.85 2.35 -17.60
N GLU A 285 -13.51 1.45 -18.51
CA GLU A 285 -13.83 1.62 -19.93
C GLU A 285 -15.33 1.43 -20.15
N VAL A 286 -15.96 2.41 -20.79
CA VAL A 286 -17.39 2.48 -21.11
C VAL A 286 -17.58 2.88 -22.57
N GLU A 287 -18.74 2.59 -23.12
CA GLU A 287 -19.11 3.12 -24.45
C GLU A 287 -19.25 4.64 -24.34
N CYS A 288 -18.62 5.37 -25.27
CA CYS A 288 -18.72 6.82 -25.33
C CYS A 288 -20.17 7.25 -25.58
N SER A 289 -20.61 8.31 -24.90
CA SER A 289 -21.88 8.94 -25.25
C SER A 289 -21.78 9.60 -26.64
N PRO A 290 -22.89 9.74 -27.39
CA PRO A 290 -22.86 10.38 -28.71
C PRO A 290 -22.25 11.78 -28.71
N LYS A 291 -22.38 12.51 -27.60
CA LYS A 291 -21.81 13.85 -27.43
C LYS A 291 -20.28 13.82 -27.30
N GLU A 292 -19.73 12.86 -26.56
CA GLU A 292 -18.28 12.69 -26.40
C GLU A 292 -17.62 12.22 -27.71
N ILE A 293 -18.31 11.38 -28.49
CA ILE A 293 -17.87 10.98 -29.84
C ILE A 293 -17.75 12.21 -30.76
N GLU A 294 -18.72 13.12 -30.70
CA GLU A 294 -18.72 14.36 -31.48
C GLU A 294 -17.60 15.32 -31.05
N GLU A 295 -17.40 15.50 -29.73
CA GLU A 295 -16.34 16.34 -29.17
C GLU A 295 -14.92 15.82 -29.47
N MET A 296 -14.74 14.50 -29.53
CA MET A 296 -13.44 13.89 -29.85
C MET A 296 -13.16 13.79 -31.36
N GLY A 297 -14.13 14.11 -32.22
CA GLY A 297 -13.91 14.21 -33.67
C GLY A 297 -13.82 12.87 -34.41
N GLY A 298 -14.39 11.79 -33.87
CA GLY A 298 -14.39 10.47 -34.53
C GLY A 298 -14.91 9.32 -33.68
N ASP A 299 -14.99 8.14 -34.30
CA ASP A 299 -15.46 6.89 -33.67
C ASP A 299 -14.36 6.31 -32.76
N TYR A 300 -14.26 6.84 -31.54
CA TYR A 300 -13.45 6.24 -30.48
C TYR A 300 -14.23 5.09 -29.85
N GLY A 301 -13.63 3.90 -29.82
CA GLY A 301 -14.30 2.69 -29.35
C GLY A 301 -14.69 2.71 -27.87
N TYR A 302 -14.01 3.50 -27.02
CA TYR A 302 -14.20 3.49 -25.56
C TYR A 302 -13.87 4.85 -24.92
N CYS A 303 -14.65 5.23 -23.90
CA CYS A 303 -14.44 6.36 -23.00
C CYS A 303 -14.13 5.85 -21.59
N THR A 304 -13.58 6.70 -20.72
CA THR A 304 -13.30 6.32 -19.32
C THR A 304 -14.22 7.02 -18.35
N GLU A 305 -14.90 6.25 -17.51
CA GLU A 305 -15.74 6.74 -16.42
C GLU A 305 -15.04 6.43 -15.07
N GLU A 306 -14.95 7.43 -14.19
CA GLU A 306 -14.50 7.20 -12.82
C GLU A 306 -15.60 6.52 -12.01
N ARG A 307 -15.28 5.38 -11.39
CA ARG A 307 -16.20 4.60 -10.56
C ARG A 307 -15.63 4.38 -9.17
N GLU A 308 -16.50 4.34 -8.18
CA GLU A 308 -16.13 4.15 -6.78
C GLU A 308 -16.31 2.69 -6.32
N VAL A 309 -15.37 2.22 -5.50
CA VAL A 309 -15.51 1.04 -4.65
C VAL A 309 -15.49 1.50 -3.20
N THR A 310 -16.64 1.40 -2.54
CA THR A 310 -16.81 1.82 -1.14
C THR A 310 -16.13 0.86 -0.17
N LEU A 311 -15.82 1.33 1.05
CA LEU A 311 -15.34 0.48 2.14
C LEU A 311 -16.24 -0.74 2.38
N ALA A 312 -17.56 -0.53 2.39
CA ALA A 312 -18.54 -1.59 2.64
C ALA A 312 -18.48 -2.71 1.58
N GLN A 313 -18.31 -2.34 0.31
CA GLN A 313 -18.13 -3.30 -0.78
C GLN A 313 -16.83 -4.08 -0.62
N GLY A 314 -15.71 -3.41 -0.35
CA GLY A 314 -14.41 -4.04 -0.10
C GLY A 314 -14.46 -5.05 1.06
N VAL A 315 -15.04 -4.65 2.19
CA VAL A 315 -15.25 -5.52 3.36
C VAL A 315 -16.15 -6.70 3.02
N GLY A 316 -17.25 -6.47 2.29
CA GLY A 316 -18.16 -7.53 1.86
C GLY A 316 -17.48 -8.56 0.96
N PHE A 317 -16.70 -8.11 -0.01
CA PHE A 317 -15.96 -8.96 -0.95
C PHE A 317 -14.92 -9.82 -0.21
N LEU A 318 -14.02 -9.19 0.54
CA LEU A 318 -12.95 -9.90 1.26
C LEU A 318 -13.49 -10.77 2.40
N GLY A 319 -14.48 -10.27 3.14
CA GLY A 319 -15.15 -10.99 4.21
C GLY A 319 -15.80 -12.28 3.70
N THR A 320 -16.49 -12.22 2.56
CA THR A 320 -17.10 -13.40 1.93
C THR A 320 -16.05 -14.44 1.55
N ALA A 321 -14.96 -14.02 0.92
CA ALA A 321 -13.87 -14.92 0.54
C ALA A 321 -13.25 -15.63 1.76
N VAL A 322 -13.00 -14.89 2.84
CA VAL A 322 -12.40 -15.42 4.08
C VAL A 322 -13.35 -16.35 4.81
N VAL A 323 -14.64 -15.99 4.93
CA VAL A 323 -15.65 -16.85 5.56
C VAL A 323 -15.83 -18.14 4.77
N ALA A 324 -15.92 -18.07 3.44
CA ALA A 324 -16.03 -19.24 2.58
C ALA A 324 -14.80 -20.15 2.69
N ALA A 325 -13.59 -19.59 2.55
CA ALA A 325 -12.34 -20.34 2.68
C ALA A 325 -12.19 -20.97 4.08
N GLY A 326 -12.51 -20.23 5.14
CA GLY A 326 -12.47 -20.69 6.51
C GLY A 326 -13.47 -21.83 6.77
N ALA A 327 -14.70 -21.69 6.31
CA ALA A 327 -15.74 -22.70 6.45
C ALA A 327 -15.36 -24.00 5.71
N VAL A 328 -14.96 -23.90 4.44
CA VAL A 328 -14.53 -25.06 3.64
C VAL A 328 -13.30 -25.72 4.25
N SER A 329 -12.32 -24.94 4.71
CA SER A 329 -11.13 -25.41 5.40
C SER A 329 -11.47 -26.19 6.68
N LEU A 330 -12.32 -25.62 7.55
CA LEU A 330 -12.75 -26.26 8.78
C LEU A 330 -13.55 -27.55 8.53
N LEU A 331 -14.48 -27.53 7.57
CA LEU A 331 -15.27 -28.70 7.19
C LEU A 331 -14.38 -29.82 6.63
N SER A 332 -13.43 -29.47 5.77
CA SER A 332 -12.43 -30.38 5.22
C SER A 332 -11.58 -30.99 6.34
N PHE A 333 -11.06 -30.17 7.26
CA PHE A 333 -10.23 -30.64 8.38
C PHE A 333 -10.99 -31.57 9.35
N ARG A 334 -12.29 -31.33 9.54
CA ARG A 334 -13.14 -32.21 10.35
C ARG A 334 -13.38 -33.58 9.73
N ARG A 335 -13.45 -33.67 8.39
CA ARG A 335 -13.85 -34.89 7.69
C ARG A 335 -12.70 -35.70 7.11
N ARG A 336 -11.65 -35.05 6.60
CA ARG A 336 -10.55 -35.74 5.91
C ARG A 336 -9.60 -36.40 6.91
N ASP A 337 -9.14 -37.60 6.57
CA ASP A 337 -8.13 -38.31 7.36
C ASP A 337 -6.82 -37.54 7.42
N VAL A 338 -6.13 -37.65 8.55
CA VAL A 338 -4.80 -37.07 8.77
C VAL A 338 -3.81 -38.23 8.59
N PRO A 339 -2.82 -38.09 7.71
CA PRO A 339 -1.89 -39.17 7.38
C PRO A 339 -0.99 -39.58 8.54
#